data_AF-A0A426Y4P1-F1
#
_entry.id   AF-A0A426Y4P1-F1
#
_cell.length_a   1.000
_cell.length_b   1.000
_cell.length_c   1.000
_cell.angle_alpha   90.00
_cell.angle_beta   90.00
_cell.angle_gamma   90.00
#
_symmetry.space_group_name_H-M   'P 1'
#
loop_
_entity.id
_entity.type
_entity.pdbx_description
1 polymer ?
#
loop_
_entity_poly.entity_id
_entity_poly.type
_entity_poly.pdbx_seq_one_letter_code
_entity_poly.pdbx_strand_id
1 'polypeptide(L)'
;QDVGLWLEEINLGGYCQVFKDNGVNGEYLESLSMFTTEQILRFIRRCHMKWGDFITLCKELRRIKVACLRGEQEVRKPWWVPPCLSAVFAKVAKHNRRSRVVSLKVEP
;
A
#
# COMPACT_ATOMS: atom_id res chain seq x y z
N GLN A 1 15.35 -8.96 -3.83
CA GLN A 1 15.18 -7.71 -4.61
C GLN A 1 14.64 -6.66 -3.67
N ASP A 2 14.90 -5.38 -3.89
CA ASP A 2 14.90 -4.41 -2.77
C ASP A 2 13.66 -3.50 -2.80
N VAL A 3 13.16 -3.14 -1.62
CA VAL A 3 12.24 -2.01 -1.44
C VAL A 3 12.89 -0.72 -1.97
N GLY A 4 14.23 -0.63 -1.90
CA GLY A 4 14.99 0.50 -2.41
C GLY A 4 14.76 0.84 -3.89
N LEU A 5 14.76 -0.17 -4.77
CA LEU A 5 14.54 0.07 -6.21
C LEU A 5 13.15 0.67 -6.48
N TRP A 6 12.13 0.20 -5.77
CA TRP A 6 10.79 0.76 -5.88
C TRP A 6 10.73 2.19 -5.33
N LEU A 7 11.44 2.49 -4.24
CA LEU A 7 11.55 3.86 -3.74
C LEU A 7 12.18 4.80 -4.77
N GLU A 8 13.21 4.35 -5.50
CA GLU A 8 13.80 5.13 -6.60
C GLU A 8 12.77 5.42 -7.70
N GLU A 9 11.98 4.44 -8.13
CA GLU A 9 10.96 4.60 -9.17
C GLU A 9 9.87 5.65 -8.83
N ILE A 10 9.62 5.88 -7.54
CA ILE A 10 8.60 6.82 -7.05
C ILE A 10 9.22 8.13 -6.53
N ASN A 11 10.48 8.41 -6.87
CA ASN A 11 11.26 9.58 -6.43
C ASN A 11 11.48 9.67 -4.92
N LEU A 12 11.48 8.54 -4.21
CA LEU A 12 11.78 8.42 -2.79
C LEU A 12 13.10 7.69 -2.51
N GLY A 13 13.96 7.54 -3.52
CA GLY A 13 15.24 6.82 -3.41
C GLY A 13 16.18 7.36 -2.33
N GLY A 14 16.07 8.64 -1.97
CA GLY A 14 16.81 9.24 -0.84
C GLY A 14 16.52 8.58 0.52
N TYR A 15 15.41 7.85 0.64
CA TYR A 15 15.02 7.13 1.86
C TYR A 15 15.44 5.65 1.87
N CYS A 16 16.10 5.13 0.82
CA CYS A 16 16.48 3.72 0.72
C CYS A 16 17.25 3.22 1.95
N GLN A 17 18.32 3.92 2.34
CA GLN A 17 19.13 3.54 3.48
C GLN A 17 18.31 3.60 4.79
N VAL A 18 17.50 4.64 4.95
CA VAL A 18 16.68 4.82 6.16
C VAL A 18 15.63 3.72 6.30
N PHE A 19 15.00 3.29 5.20
CA PHE A 19 14.04 2.18 5.19
C PHE A 19 14.73 0.87 5.54
N LYS A 20 15.95 0.65 5.01
CA LYS A 20 16.77 -0.52 5.32
C LYS A 20 17.16 -0.57 6.80
N ASP A 21 17.63 0.55 7.35
CA ASP A 21 18.04 0.66 8.76
C ASP A 21 16.86 0.49 9.73
N ASN A 22 15.66 0.88 9.30
CA ASN A 22 14.42 0.68 10.07
C ASN A 22 13.75 -0.69 9.83
N GLY A 23 14.37 -1.59 9.05
CA GLY A 23 13.82 -2.91 8.76
C GLY A 23 12.52 -2.90 7.96
N VAL A 24 12.29 -1.86 7.15
CA VAL A 24 11.08 -1.70 6.33
C VAL A 24 11.18 -2.64 5.12
N ASN A 25 10.46 -3.76 5.18
CA ASN A 25 10.34 -4.72 4.10
C ASN A 25 8.97 -4.61 3.38
N GLY A 26 8.72 -5.48 2.40
CA GLY A 26 7.46 -5.51 1.66
C GLY A 26 6.22 -5.75 2.54
N GLU A 27 6.32 -6.62 3.54
CA GLU A 27 5.23 -6.90 4.49
C GLU A 27 4.91 -5.66 5.34
N TYR A 28 5.95 -4.94 5.76
CA TYR A 28 5.80 -3.67 6.46
C TYR A 28 5.11 -2.63 5.57
N LEU A 29 5.50 -2.53 4.28
CA LEU A 29 4.88 -1.63 3.32
C LEU A 29 3.39 -1.95 3.07
N GLU A 30 3.02 -3.23 3.03
CA GLU A 30 1.62 -3.65 2.97
C GLU A 30 0.84 -3.16 4.20
N SER A 31 1.44 -3.30 5.39
CA SER A 31 0.83 -2.91 6.66
C SER A 31 0.67 -1.39 6.82
N LEU A 32 1.51 -0.57 6.18
CA LEU A 32 1.44 0.90 6.23
C LEU A 32 0.06 1.44 5.85
N SER A 33 -0.64 0.75 4.94
CA SER A 33 -1.98 1.14 4.49
C SER A 33 -3.08 1.00 5.56
N MET A 34 -2.76 0.35 6.68
CA MET A 34 -3.64 0.10 7.82
C MET A 34 -3.16 0.78 9.11
N PHE A 35 -2.09 1.57 9.05
CA PHE A 35 -1.55 2.24 10.23
C PHE A 35 -2.55 3.25 10.81
N THR A 36 -2.62 3.30 12.14
CA THR A 36 -3.28 4.38 12.85
C THR A 36 -2.50 5.69 12.69
N THR A 37 -3.13 6.82 13.00
CA THR A 37 -2.47 8.14 13.00
C THR A 37 -1.19 8.14 13.83
N GLU A 38 -1.19 7.49 15.00
CA GLU A 38 0.02 7.39 15.83
C GLU A 38 1.13 6.57 15.17
N GLN A 39 0.79 5.44 14.55
CA GLN A 39 1.74 4.59 13.86
C GLN A 39 2.34 5.32 12.65
N ILE A 40 1.53 6.08 11.92
CA ILE A 40 1.97 6.98 10.86
C ILE A 40 2.96 8.02 11.39
N LEU A 41 2.61 8.74 12.46
CA LEU A 41 3.48 9.77 13.04
C LEU A 41 4.80 9.17 13.56
N ARG A 42 4.75 7.99 14.19
CA ARG A 42 5.96 7.26 14.63
C ARG A 42 6.82 6.82 13.45
N PHE A 43 6.21 6.41 12.33
CA PHE A 43 6.92 6.01 11.12
C PHE A 43 7.64 7.21 10.49
N ILE A 44 6.91 8.31 10.27
CA ILE A 44 7.45 9.55 9.68
C ILE A 44 8.64 10.06 10.51
N ARG A 45 8.53 10.07 11.84
CA ARG A 45 9.62 10.48 12.74
C ARG A 45 10.82 9.55 12.66
N ARG A 46 10.61 8.23 12.72
CA ARG A 46 11.69 7.23 12.64
C ARG A 46 12.43 7.27 11.30
N CYS A 47 11.70 7.53 10.21
CA CYS A 47 12.29 7.60 8.88
C CYS A 47 12.77 9.01 8.51
N HIS A 48 12.69 9.99 9.42
CA HIS A 48 12.97 11.40 9.16
C HIS A 48 12.32 11.91 7.86
N MET A 49 11.11 11.40 7.57
CA MET A 49 10.46 11.59 6.29
C MET A 49 9.75 12.94 6.25
N LYS A 50 9.86 13.66 5.15
CA LYS A 50 9.04 14.86 4.95
C LYS A 50 7.57 14.45 4.81
N TRP A 51 6.67 15.28 5.35
CA TRP A 51 5.23 15.03 5.24
C TRP A 51 4.78 14.86 3.78
N GLY A 52 5.27 15.71 2.86
CA GLY A 52 4.96 15.61 1.43
C GLY A 52 5.37 14.27 0.80
N ASP A 53 6.55 13.78 1.15
CA ASP A 53 7.07 12.49 0.66
C ASP A 53 6.26 11.32 1.23
N PHE A 54 5.83 11.39 2.48
CA PHE A 54 4.93 10.41 3.08
C PHE A 54 3.57 10.38 2.36
N ILE A 55 3.04 11.53 1.95
CA ILE A 55 1.82 11.59 1.13
C ILE A 55 2.04 10.90 -0.22
N THR A 56 3.20 11.07 -0.86
CA THR A 56 3.56 10.36 -2.10
C THR A 56 3.59 8.85 -1.87
N LEU A 57 4.26 8.37 -0.83
CA LEU A 57 4.30 6.96 -0.45
C LEU A 57 2.90 6.38 -0.27
N CYS A 58 2.03 7.07 0.48
CA CYS A 58 0.65 6.65 0.70
C CYS A 58 -0.18 6.56 -0.60
N LYS A 59 0.04 7.48 -1.55
CA LYS A 59 -0.64 7.46 -2.85
C LYS A 59 -0.23 6.24 -3.67
N GLU A 60 1.06 5.91 -3.70
CA GLU A 60 1.56 4.74 -4.42
C GLU A 60 1.07 3.42 -3.80
N LEU A 61 1.12 3.29 -2.48
CA LEU A 61 0.56 2.13 -1.77
C LEU A 61 -0.94 1.96 -2.04
N ARG A 62 -1.69 3.06 -2.15
CA ARG A 62 -3.12 3.03 -2.52
C ARG A 62 -3.31 2.54 -3.97
N ARG A 63 -2.49 3.00 -4.92
CA ARG A 63 -2.55 2.56 -6.33
C ARG A 63 -2.35 1.05 -6.44
N ILE A 64 -1.30 0.54 -5.78
CA ILE A 64 -1.01 -0.90 -5.70
C ILE A 64 -2.20 -1.67 -5.12
N LYS A 65 -2.76 -1.20 -4.00
CA LYS A 65 -3.93 -1.82 -3.36
C LYS A 65 -5.14 -1.88 -4.30
N VAL A 66 -5.42 -0.81 -5.04
CA VAL A 66 -6.55 -0.77 -5.98
C VAL A 66 -6.32 -1.71 -7.17
N ALA A 67 -5.13 -1.71 -7.76
CA ALA A 67 -4.77 -2.61 -8.87
C ALA A 67 -4.91 -4.08 -8.46
N CYS A 68 -4.45 -4.42 -7.25
CA CYS A 68 -4.60 -5.75 -6.67
C CYS A 68 -6.07 -6.17 -6.50
N LEU A 69 -6.92 -5.27 -6.00
CA LEU A 69 -8.36 -5.53 -5.80
C LEU A 69 -9.13 -5.72 -7.13
N ARG A 70 -8.66 -5.05 -8.20
CA ARG A 70 -9.24 -5.14 -9.55
C ARG A 70 -8.74 -6.35 -10.34
N GLY A 71 -7.66 -7.00 -9.89
CA GLY A 71 -7.01 -8.07 -10.65
C GLY A 71 -6.12 -7.55 -11.78
N GLU A 72 -5.91 -6.24 -11.87
CA GLU A 72 -5.11 -5.54 -12.89
C GLU A 72 -3.64 -5.47 -12.44
N GLN A 73 -3.04 -6.62 -12.11
CA GLN A 73 -1.70 -6.68 -11.49
C GLN A 73 -0.53 -6.41 -12.45
N GLU A 74 -0.78 -6.20 -13.74
CA GLU A 74 0.27 -5.95 -14.75
C GLU A 74 0.80 -4.51 -14.74
N VAL A 75 0.13 -3.56 -14.07
CA VAL A 75 0.56 -2.15 -14.07
C VAL A 75 1.48 -1.89 -12.88
N ARG A 76 2.79 -1.82 -13.15
CA ARG A 76 3.84 -1.28 -12.24
C ARG A 76 3.84 -1.93 -10.85
N LYS A 77 3.87 -3.27 -10.83
CA LYS A 77 3.83 -4.09 -9.61
C LYS A 77 5.23 -4.23 -8.99
N PRO A 78 5.49 -3.70 -7.78
CA PRO A 78 6.70 -4.04 -7.05
C PRO A 78 6.75 -5.56 -6.78
N TRP A 79 7.94 -6.14 -6.85
CA TRP A 79 8.17 -7.58 -6.68
C TRP A 79 7.62 -8.13 -5.34
N TRP A 80 7.59 -7.30 -4.29
CA TRP A 80 7.13 -7.70 -2.95
C TRP A 80 5.60 -7.70 -2.82
N VAL A 81 4.86 -7.17 -3.79
CA VAL A 81 3.40 -7.12 -3.75
C VAL A 81 2.87 -8.56 -3.80
N PRO A 82 2.23 -9.06 -2.73
CA PRO A 82 1.65 -10.40 -2.72
C PRO A 82 0.62 -10.52 -3.85
N PRO A 83 0.41 -11.73 -4.41
CA PRO A 83 -0.73 -12.00 -5.27
C PRO A 83 -2.02 -11.63 -4.51
N CYS A 84 -2.59 -10.47 -4.85
CA CYS A 84 -3.79 -9.81 -4.30
C CYS A 84 -3.87 -9.45 -2.79
N LEU A 85 -2.73 -9.31 -2.07
CA LEU A 85 -2.56 -8.71 -0.71
C LEU A 85 -3.48 -9.28 0.40
N SER A 86 -2.99 -10.23 1.20
CA SER A 86 -3.58 -10.77 2.46
C SER A 86 -5.03 -11.31 2.44
N ALA A 87 -5.27 -12.43 3.17
CA ALA A 87 -6.61 -12.96 3.43
C ALA A 87 -7.57 -11.90 4.00
N VAL A 88 -7.06 -10.88 4.70
CA VAL A 88 -7.84 -9.77 5.25
C VAL A 88 -8.41 -8.88 4.14
N PHE A 89 -7.62 -8.46 3.15
CA PHE A 89 -8.16 -7.68 2.04
C PHE A 89 -8.95 -8.54 1.07
N ALA A 90 -8.60 -9.82 0.87
CA ALA A 90 -9.45 -10.74 0.12
C ALA A 90 -10.84 -10.89 0.76
N LYS A 91 -10.91 -10.93 2.10
CA LYS A 91 -12.17 -11.01 2.87
C LYS A 91 -12.96 -9.70 2.82
N VAL A 92 -12.29 -8.55 2.94
CA VAL A 92 -12.90 -7.23 2.77
C VAL A 92 -13.36 -6.98 1.33
N ALA A 93 -12.59 -7.42 0.34
CA ALA A 93 -12.96 -7.34 -1.08
C ALA A 93 -14.17 -8.22 -1.41
N LYS A 94 -14.21 -9.45 -0.88
CA LYS A 94 -15.39 -10.33 -0.96
C LYS A 94 -16.61 -9.71 -0.28
N HIS A 95 -16.44 -9.10 0.89
CA HIS A 95 -17.53 -8.41 1.58
C HIS A 95 -18.04 -7.20 0.77
N ASN A 96 -17.14 -6.37 0.24
CA ASN A 96 -17.50 -5.18 -0.52
C ASN A 96 -18.13 -5.51 -1.89
N ARG A 97 -17.72 -6.59 -2.55
CA ARG A 97 -18.42 -7.13 -3.73
C ARG A 97 -19.84 -7.59 -3.38
N ARG A 98 -20.04 -8.28 -2.25
CA ARG A 98 -21.38 -8.68 -1.78
C ARG A 98 -22.27 -7.49 -1.46
N SER A 99 -21.74 -6.44 -0.83
CA SER A 99 -22.49 -5.20 -0.57
C SER A 99 -22.93 -4.47 -1.84
N ARG A 100 -22.10 -4.47 -2.90
CA ARG A 100 -22.49 -3.89 -4.20
C ARG A 100 -23.54 -4.68 -4.96
N VAL A 101 -23.57 -6.01 -4.81
CA VAL A 101 -24.59 -6.87 -5.45
C VAL A 101 -25.97 -6.71 -4.79
N VAL A 102 -26.05 -6.15 -3.57
CA VAL A 102 -27.32 -5.93 -2.85
C VAL A 102 -27.89 -4.51 -3.06
N SER A 103 -27.23 -3.63 -3.81
CA SER A 103 -27.74 -2.28 -4.12
C SER A 103 -28.20 -2.06 -5.56
N LEU A 104 -28.28 -3.10 -6.39
CA LEU A 104 -29.04 -3.06 -7.64
C LEU A 104 -30.48 -3.49 -7.38
N LYS A 105 -31.19 -2.75 -6.53
CA LYS A 105 -32.65 -2.74 -6.58
C LYS A 105 -33.01 -1.61 -7.51
N VAL A 106 -33.19 -1.95 -8.78
CA VAL A 106 -33.91 -1.13 -9.76
C VAL A 106 -35.29 -0.90 -9.14
N GLU A 107 -35.57 0.31 -8.70
CA GLU A 107 -36.93 0.72 -8.40
C GLU A 107 -37.72 0.86 -9.72
N PRO A 108 -39.03 0.53 -9.70
CA PRO A 108 -39.85 0.32 -10.90
C PRO A 108 -40.07 1.57 -11.75
#